data_AF-A0A958F9H4-F1
#
_entry.id   AF-A0A958F9H4-F1
#
_cell.length_a   1.000
_cell.length_b   1.000
_cell.length_c   1.000
_cell.angle_alpha   90.00
_cell.angle_beta   90.00
_cell.angle_gamma   90.00
#
_symmetry.space_group_name_H-M   'P 1'
#
loop_
_entity.id
_entity.type
_entity.pdbx_description
1 polymer ?
#
loop_
_entity_poly.entity_id
_entity_poly.type
_entity_poly.pdbx_seq_one_letter_code
_entity_poly.pdbx_strand_id
1 'polypeptide(L)' 'MERHGIPDYDTLFQRSVEDIAWFWEAALEDLDIQFYRNFDQIVDLSKGIENPKWCVGGEMNIVHN' A
#
# COMPACT_ATOMS: atom_id res chain seq x y z
N MET A 1 9.02 7.82 7.86
CA MET A 1 10.28 8.12 7.14
C MET A 1 11.49 7.44 7.77
N GLU A 2 11.77 7.65 9.06
CA GLU A 2 12.89 6.99 9.77
C GLU A 2 12.90 5.45 9.65
N ARG A 3 11.74 4.81 9.85
CA ARG A 3 11.54 3.35 9.73
C ARG A 3 12.03 2.77 8.39
N HIS A 4 11.89 3.53 7.30
CA HIS A 4 12.28 3.10 5.95
C HIS A 4 13.59 3.73 5.47
N GLY A 5 14.34 4.40 6.36
CA GLY A 5 15.60 5.06 6.02
C GLY A 5 15.46 6.21 5.04
N ILE A 6 14.31 6.88 5.00
CA ILE A 6 14.03 7.95 4.06
C ILE A 6 14.43 9.30 4.69
N PRO A 7 15.35 10.06 4.07
CA PRO A 7 15.95 11.24 4.69
C PRO A 7 15.05 12.48 4.66
N ASP A 8 14.19 12.59 3.64
CA ASP A 8 13.34 13.75 3.43
C ASP A 8 12.07 13.41 2.63
N TYR A 9 11.19 14.39 2.54
CA TYR A 9 9.91 14.27 1.84
C TYR A 9 10.09 14.05 0.34
N ASP A 10 11.05 14.72 -0.31
CA ASP A 10 11.22 14.62 -1.76
C ASP A 10 11.65 13.20 -2.15
N THR A 11 12.52 12.57 -1.35
CA THR A 11 12.91 11.17 -1.50
C THR A 11 11.72 10.24 -1.27
N LEU A 12 10.89 10.50 -0.25
CA LEU A 12 9.66 9.74 -0.02
C LEU A 12 8.72 9.83 -1.24
N PHE A 13 8.50 11.05 -1.72
CA PHE A 13 7.59 11.33 -2.82
C PHE A 13 8.07 10.63 -4.10
N GLN A 14 9.35 10.80 -4.46
CA GLN A 14 9.92 10.14 -5.62
C GLN A 14 9.74 8.61 -5.55
N ARG A 15 10.10 8.00 -4.41
CA ARG A 15 9.94 6.55 -4.22
C ARG A 15 8.48 6.13 -4.27
N SER A 16 7.55 6.94 -3.74
CA SER A 16 6.11 6.62 -3.75
C SER A 16 5.50 6.58 -5.16
N VAL A 17 6.08 7.33 -6.09
CA VAL A 17 5.65 7.36 -7.50
C VAL A 17 6.33 6.25 -8.29
N GLU A 18 7.60 5.96 -8.02
CA GLU A 18 8.35 4.89 -8.68
C GLU A 18 7.90 3.49 -8.26
N ASP A 19 7.57 3.31 -6.98
CA ASP A 19 7.10 2.05 -6.41
C ASP A 19 5.85 2.26 -5.55
N ILE A 20 4.72 2.36 -6.25
CA ILE A 20 3.41 2.57 -5.64
C ILE A 20 2.96 1.39 -4.77
N ALA A 21 3.39 0.17 -5.10
CA ALA A 21 3.02 -1.04 -4.36
C ALA A 21 3.70 -1.04 -2.99
N TRP A 22 5.02 -0.80 -2.95
CA TRP A 22 5.76 -0.66 -1.70
C TRP A 22 5.20 0.47 -0.83
N PHE A 23 4.88 1.62 -1.43
CA PHE A 23 4.40 2.77 -0.67
C PHE A 23 3.09 2.47 0.05
N TRP A 24 2.13 1.86 -0.64
CA TRP A 24 0.85 1.52 -0.03
C TRP A 24 0.95 0.36 0.95
N GLU A 25 1.86 -0.60 0.76
CA GLU A 25 2.15 -1.62 1.77
C GLU A 25 2.66 -0.98 3.07
N ALA A 26 3.68 -0.13 2.96
CA ALA A 26 4.24 0.60 4.10
C ALA A 26 3.19 1.51 4.78
N ALA A 27 2.35 2.17 4.00
CA ALA A 27 1.29 3.02 4.53
C ALA A 27 0.23 2.22 5.31
N LEU A 28 -0.17 1.04 4.81
CA LEU A 28 -1.12 0.17 5.50
C LEU A 28 -0.55 -0.38 6.81
N GLU A 29 0.74 -0.74 6.82
CA GLU A 29 1.45 -1.15 8.03
C GLU A 29 1.59 0.00 9.04
N ASP A 30 1.93 1.21 8.59
CA ASP A 30 2.07 2.40 9.44
C ASP A 30 0.71 2.83 10.04
N LEU A 31 -0.39 2.65 9.31
CA LEU A 31 -1.75 2.92 9.76
C LEU A 31 -2.35 1.78 10.60
N ASP A 32 -1.66 0.65 10.73
CA ASP A 32 -2.10 -0.55 11.44
C ASP A 32 -3.45 -1.09 10.92
N ILE A 33 -3.67 -1.04 9.59
CA ILE A 33 -4.89 -1.56 8.99
C ILE A 33 -4.91 -3.09 9.05
N GLN A 34 -5.89 -3.63 9.77
CA GLN A 34 -6.04 -5.05 10.04
C GLN A 34 -6.90 -5.74 8.98
N PHE A 35 -6.34 -6.80 8.42
CA PHE A 35 -7.03 -7.73 7.53
C PHE A 35 -7.28 -9.06 8.25
N TYR A 36 -8.50 -9.60 8.12
CA TYR A 36 -8.81 -10.96 8.57
C TYR A 36 -8.14 -12.00 7.68
N ARG A 37 -7.99 -11.66 6.39
CA ARG A 37 -7.23 -12.42 5.41
C ARG A 37 -6.26 -11.46 4.73
N ASN A 38 -4.97 -11.74 4.83
CA ASN A 38 -3.93 -10.98 4.13
C ASN A 38 -4.20 -10.98 2.63
N PHE A 39 -3.94 -9.83 1.99
CA PHE A 39 -3.95 -9.74 0.54
C PHE A 39 -2.73 -10.43 -0.05
N ASP A 40 -2.88 -10.98 -1.25
CA ASP A 40 -1.78 -11.63 -1.99
C ASP A 40 -0.99 -10.62 -2.84
N GLN A 41 -1.59 -9.47 -3.13
CA GLN A 41 -1.01 -8.41 -3.96
C GLN A 41 -1.58 -7.03 -3.58
N ILE A 42 -0.72 -6.04 -3.38
CA ILE A 42 -1.14 -4.67 -3.04
C ILE A 42 -1.94 -4.02 -4.17
N VAL A 43 -1.45 -4.11 -5.41
CA VAL A 43 -2.10 -3.49 -6.57
C VAL A 43 -1.95 -4.36 -7.82
N ASP A 44 -3.07 -4.67 -8.46
CA ASP A 44 -3.16 -5.36 -9.76
C ASP A 44 -3.64 -4.37 -10.83
N LEU A 45 -2.77 -4.13 -11.82
CA LEU A 45 -2.99 -3.23 -12.95
C LEU A 45 -3.23 -3.98 -14.27
N SER A 46 -3.44 -5.30 -14.23
CA SER A 46 -3.62 -6.15 -15.42
C SER A 46 -4.80 -5.73 -16.31
N LYS A 47 -5.75 -4.97 -15.75
CA LYS A 47 -6.93 -4.42 -16.46
C LYS A 47 -6.81 -2.93 -16.81
N GLY A 48 -5.59 -2.39 -16.80
CA GLY A 48 -5.33 -0.97 -17.06
C GLY A 48 -5.25 -0.15 -15.78
N ILE A 49 -4.51 0.96 -15.85
CA ILE A 49 -4.30 1.88 -14.71
C ILE A 49 -5.58 2.60 -14.29
N GLU A 50 -6.56 2.66 -15.19
CA GLU A 50 -7.89 3.22 -14.96
C GLU A 50 -8.82 2.25 -14.19
N ASN A 51 -8.46 0.96 -14.10
CA ASN A 51 -9.20 -0.06 -13.35
C ASN A 51 -8.29 -0.83 -12.36
N PRO A 52 -7.60 -0.13 -11.44
CA PRO A 52 -6.69 -0.77 -10.50
C PRO A 52 -7.48 -1.58 -9.46
N LYS A 53 -7.02 -2.78 -9.14
CA LYS A 53 -7.50 -3.54 -7.99
C LYS A 53 -6.50 -3.45 -6.86
N TRP A 54 -6.96 -3.04 -5.69
CA TRP A 54 -6.11 -2.87 -4.50
C TRP A 54 -6.37 -3.96 -3.47
N CYS A 55 -5.33 -4.32 -2.71
CA CYS A 55 -5.36 -5.35 -1.66
C CYS A 55 -6.03 -6.65 -2.14
N VAL A 56 -5.58 -7.19 -3.27
CA VAL A 56 -6.22 -8.32 -3.96
C VAL A 56 -6.22 -9.56 -3.09
N GLY A 57 -7.39 -10.17 -2.93
CA GLY A 57 -7.58 -11.36 -2.08
C GLY A 57 -7.68 -11.05 -0.59
N GLY A 58 -7.48 -9.78 -0.18
CA GLY A 58 -7.61 -9.35 1.20
C GLY A 58 -9.06 -9.22 1.64
N GLU A 59 -9.32 -9.53 2.91
CA GLU A 59 -10.63 -9.37 3.54
C GLU A 59 -10.48 -8.58 4.83
N MET A 60 -11.24 -7.49 4.97
CA MET A 60 -11.26 -6.65 6.17
C MET A 60 -12.66 -6.07 6.40
N ASN A 61 -12.85 -5.45 7.56
CA ASN A 61 -14.06 -4.68 7.86
C ASN A 61 -13.68 -3.28 8.35
N ILE A 62 -14.30 -2.26 7.78
CA ILE A 62 -14.00 -0.85 8.11
C ILE A 62 -14.46 -0.45 9.52
N VAL A 63 -15.49 -1.10 10.09
CA VAL A 63 -15.96 -0.84 11.46
C VAL A 63 -15.01 -1.43 12.51
N HIS A 64 -14.20 -2.41 12.12
CA HIS A 64 -13.18 -3.01 12.98
C HIS A 64 -11.90 -2.15 13.07
N ASN A 65 -11.61 -1.38 12.02
CA ASN A 65 -10.42 -0.55 11.88
C ASN A 65 -10.65 0.89 12.37
#